data_AF-A0A9X9BPH8-F1
#
_entry.id   AF-A0A9X9BPH8-F1
#
_cell.length_a   1.000
_cell.length_b   1.000
_cell.length_c   1.000
_cell.angle_alpha   90.00
_cell.angle_beta   90.00
_cell.angle_gamma   90.00
#
_symmetry.space_group_name_H-M   'P 1'
#
loop_
_entity.id
_entity.type
_entity.pdbx_description
1 polymer ?
#
loop_
_entity_poly.entity_id
_entity_poly.type
_entity_poly.pdbx_seq_one_letter_code
_entity_poly.pdbx_strand_id
1 'polypeptide(L)'
;LIDMGVEPFLLASSLLGVLAQRLVRRLCPHCKQEDPAAPGTWRPVGCAQCNQIGYSGRTGIHELFCVDDEVRSLIHQGAGEQDLRVAARRAGMFSMREDGERWVRSGATAPEEILRVTRDA
;
A
#
# COMPACT_ATOMS: atom_id res chain seq x y z
N LEU A 1 -0.05 -19.99 -0.51
CA LEU A 1 0.62 -20.92 0.43
C LEU A 1 -0.10 -22.26 0.45
N ILE A 2 -1.43 -22.27 0.60
CA ILE A 2 -2.26 -23.48 0.49
C ILE A 2 -2.08 -24.15 -0.88
N ASP A 3 -2.16 -23.39 -1.98
CA ASP A 3 -1.93 -23.92 -3.34
C ASP A 3 -0.50 -24.45 -3.57
N MET A 4 0.44 -24.08 -2.70
CA MET A 4 1.81 -24.59 -2.73
C MET A 4 2.00 -25.84 -1.83
N GLY A 5 0.92 -26.38 -1.27
CA GLY A 5 0.92 -27.59 -0.45
C GLY A 5 1.14 -27.37 1.05
N VAL A 6 1.04 -26.12 1.54
CA VAL A 6 1.14 -25.86 2.99
C VAL A 6 -0.22 -26.13 3.64
N GLU A 7 -0.25 -27.05 4.60
CA GLU A 7 -1.44 -27.39 5.37
C GLU A 7 -2.00 -26.16 6.12
N PRO A 8 -3.32 -25.90 6.06
CA PRO A 8 -3.92 -24.71 6.69
C PRO A 8 -3.65 -24.57 8.19
N PHE A 9 -3.59 -25.68 8.93
CA PHE A 9 -3.31 -25.66 10.37
C PHE A 9 -1.90 -25.15 10.69
N LEU A 10 -0.92 -25.39 9.80
CA LEU A 10 0.44 -24.86 9.95
C LEU A 10 0.42 -23.34 9.74
N LEU A 11 -0.28 -22.87 8.70
CA LEU A 11 -0.44 -21.43 8.46
C LEU A 11 -1.09 -20.74 9.64
N ALA A 12 -2.20 -21.29 10.15
CA ALA A 12 -2.89 -20.73 11.29
C ALA A 12 -2.04 -20.75 12.56
N SER A 13 -1.15 -21.73 12.78
CA SER A 13 -0.32 -21.77 14.00
C SER A 13 0.96 -20.92 13.90
N SER A 14 1.59 -20.82 12.73
CA SER A 14 2.91 -20.19 12.59
C SER A 14 2.91 -18.80 11.95
N LEU A 15 1.90 -18.45 11.14
CA LEU A 15 1.88 -17.16 10.46
C LEU A 15 1.48 -16.04 11.43
N LEU A 16 2.34 -15.03 11.56
CA LEU A 16 2.05 -13.84 12.38
C LEU A 16 1.42 -12.72 11.54
N GLY A 17 1.77 -12.66 10.26
CA GLY A 17 1.27 -11.66 9.35
C GLY A 17 1.96 -11.70 7.99
N VAL A 18 1.44 -10.92 7.06
CA VAL A 18 1.97 -10.74 5.70
C VAL A 18 2.07 -9.23 5.43
N LEU A 19 3.26 -8.79 5.05
CA LEU A 19 3.50 -7.41 4.61
C LEU A 19 3.56 -7.38 3.09
N ALA A 20 2.61 -6.70 2.46
CA ALA A 20 2.70 -6.31 1.07
C ALA A 20 3.29 -4.90 0.96
N GLN A 21 4.21 -4.70 0.01
CA GLN A 21 4.88 -3.43 -0.23
C GLN A 21 4.93 -3.10 -1.71
N ARG A 22 4.74 -1.82 -2.04
CA ARG A 22 5.13 -1.24 -3.34
C ARG A 22 5.95 0.04 -3.14
N LEU A 23 6.74 0.39 -4.14
CA LEU A 23 7.52 1.63 -4.14
C LEU A 23 6.83 2.70 -4.99
N VAL A 24 6.64 3.87 -4.40
CA VAL A 24 6.13 5.07 -5.07
C VAL A 24 7.26 6.09 -5.20
N ARG A 25 7.30 6.81 -6.31
CA ARG A 25 8.27 7.89 -6.53
C ARG A 25 7.91 9.08 -5.66
N ARG A 26 8.92 9.74 -5.10
CA ARG A 26 8.73 10.98 -4.35
C ARG A 26 8.81 12.18 -5.27
N LEU A 27 7.94 13.16 -5.08
CA LEU A 27 8.00 14.42 -5.80
C LEU A 27 9.33 15.13 -5.56
N CYS A 28 9.88 15.72 -6.61
CA CYS A 28 11.11 16.51 -6.49
C CYS A 28 10.84 17.75 -5.60
N PRO A 29 11.61 17.95 -4.52
CA PRO A 29 11.36 19.08 -3.61
C PRO A 29 11.66 20.44 -4.25
N HIS A 30 12.45 20.48 -5.33
CA HIS A 30 12.84 21.72 -6.01
C HIS A 30 11.79 22.24 -6.99
N CYS A 31 10.92 21.38 -7.52
CA CYS A 31 10.01 21.76 -8.60
C CYS A 31 8.57 21.32 -8.40
N LYS A 32 8.22 20.61 -7.32
CA LYS A 32 6.81 20.28 -7.07
C LYS A 32 5.98 21.55 -6.95
N GLN A 33 4.76 21.50 -7.47
CA GLN A 33 3.79 22.60 -7.42
C GLN A 33 2.45 22.07 -6.94
N GLU A 34 1.64 22.95 -6.37
CA GLU A 34 0.25 22.63 -6.06
C GLU A 34 -0.52 22.31 -7.35
N ASP A 35 -1.39 21.32 -7.31
CA ASP A 35 -2.19 20.93 -8.46
C ASP A 35 -3.39 21.88 -8.61
N PRO A 36 -3.49 22.64 -9.72
CA PRO A 36 -4.63 23.53 -9.94
C PRO A 36 -5.97 22.79 -10.10
N ALA A 37 -5.96 21.51 -10.46
CA ALA A 37 -7.17 20.69 -10.60
C ALA A 37 -7.60 20.04 -9.28
N ALA A 38 -6.69 19.97 -8.30
CA ALA A 38 -6.93 19.34 -7.00
C ALA A 38 -6.20 20.12 -5.89
N PRO A 39 -6.78 21.24 -5.41
CA PRO A 39 -6.20 22.04 -4.34
C PRO A 39 -5.83 21.21 -3.12
N GLY A 40 -4.68 21.51 -2.51
CA GLY A 40 -4.13 20.71 -1.40
C GLY A 40 -3.35 19.45 -1.82
N THR A 41 -3.25 19.16 -3.12
CA THR A 41 -2.36 18.10 -3.65
C THR A 41 -1.21 18.69 -4.45
N TRP A 42 -0.20 17.86 -4.72
CA TRP A 42 1.03 18.28 -5.40
C TRP A 42 1.27 17.44 -6.65
N ARG A 43 1.78 18.09 -7.70
CA ARG A 43 2.09 17.46 -8.99
C ARG A 43 3.56 17.59 -9.39
N PRO A 44 4.09 16.67 -10.20
CA PRO A 44 5.43 16.76 -10.78
C PRO A 44 5.48 17.83 -11.88
N VAL A 45 6.60 18.55 -11.97
CA VAL A 45 6.83 19.56 -13.03
C VAL A 45 8.06 19.23 -13.87
N GLY A 46 9.17 18.88 -13.21
CA GLY A 46 10.46 18.68 -13.86
C GLY A 46 11.38 19.90 -13.68
N CYS A 47 12.63 19.63 -13.34
CA CYS A 47 13.71 20.62 -13.30
C CYS A 47 15.04 19.91 -13.54
N ALA A 48 16.13 20.68 -13.65
CA ALA A 48 17.48 20.13 -13.81
C ALA A 48 17.88 19.16 -12.68
N GLN A 49 17.45 19.42 -11.44
CA GLN A 49 17.78 18.62 -10.26
C GLN A 49 17.14 17.22 -10.28
N CYS A 50 16.05 17.04 -11.02
CA CYS A 50 15.39 15.75 -11.20
C CYS A 50 15.43 15.25 -12.64
N ASN A 51 16.36 15.76 -13.47
CA ASN A 51 16.50 15.40 -14.88
C ASN A 51 15.18 15.52 -15.67
N GLN A 52 14.40 16.58 -15.39
CA GLN A 52 13.08 16.84 -15.99
C GLN A 52 12.02 15.75 -15.75
N ILE A 53 12.20 14.86 -14.77
CA ILE A 53 11.24 13.78 -14.47
C ILE A 53 10.13 14.26 -13.52
N GLY A 54 10.42 15.24 -12.66
CA GLY A 54 9.51 15.76 -11.63
C GLY A 54 9.48 14.93 -10.33
N TYR A 55 10.26 13.86 -10.26
CA TYR A 55 10.39 12.98 -9.11
C TYR A 55 11.86 12.80 -8.72
N SER A 56 12.14 12.62 -7.41
CA SER A 56 13.47 12.32 -6.89
C SER A 56 13.38 11.37 -5.70
N GLY A 57 13.95 10.17 -5.86
CA GLY A 57 13.87 9.10 -4.86
C GLY A 57 12.52 8.36 -4.84
N ARG A 58 12.41 7.42 -3.90
CA ARG A 58 11.23 6.55 -3.71
C ARG A 58 10.92 6.38 -2.23
N THR A 59 9.68 6.04 -1.90
CA THR A 59 9.24 5.62 -0.57
C THR A 59 8.31 4.41 -0.68
N GLY A 60 8.13 3.69 0.43
CA GLY A 60 7.26 2.53 0.51
C GLY A 60 5.82 2.91 0.86
N ILE A 61 4.89 2.23 0.19
CA ILE A 61 3.51 2.05 0.66
C ILE A 61 3.33 0.59 1.05
N HIS A 62 2.56 0.36 2.09
CA HIS A 62 2.48 -0.92 2.79
C HIS A 62 1.02 -1.29 3.06
N GLU A 63 0.76 -2.58 3.03
CA GLU A 63 -0.46 -3.20 3.53
C GLU A 63 -0.02 -4.35 4.44
N LEU A 64 -0.35 -4.24 5.72
CA LEU A 64 0.05 -5.21 6.73
C LEU A 64 -1.16 -6.02 7.18
N PHE A 65 -1.22 -7.26 6.71
CA PHE A 65 -2.19 -8.25 7.14
C PHE A 65 -1.68 -8.95 8.40
N CYS A 66 -2.26 -8.67 9.55
CA CYS A 66 -1.91 -9.33 10.82
C CYS A 66 -2.80 -10.55 11.05
N VAL A 67 -2.23 -11.64 11.57
CA VAL A 67 -2.97 -12.85 11.94
C VAL A 67 -3.31 -12.80 13.43
N ASP A 68 -4.47 -12.23 13.74
CA ASP A 68 -5.09 -12.31 15.06
C ASP A 68 -5.90 -13.61 15.23
N ASP A 69 -6.61 -13.75 16.36
CA ASP A 69 -7.37 -14.96 16.68
C ASP A 69 -8.55 -15.22 15.71
N GLU A 70 -9.19 -14.16 15.20
CA GLU A 70 -10.27 -14.30 14.22
C GLU A 70 -9.72 -14.79 12.89
N VAL A 71 -8.70 -14.10 12.37
CA VAL A 71 -8.05 -14.49 11.11
C VAL A 71 -7.48 -15.90 11.22
N ARG A 72 -6.90 -16.27 12.37
CA ARG A 72 -6.40 -17.62 12.65
C ARG A 72 -7.51 -18.67 12.53
N SER A 73 -8.69 -18.39 13.10
CA SER A 73 -9.86 -19.25 13.00
C SER A 73 -10.34 -19.40 11.55
N LEU A 74 -10.38 -18.30 10.79
CA LEU A 74 -10.77 -18.30 9.38
C LEU A 74 -9.80 -19.11 8.51
N ILE A 75 -8.49 -19.02 8.75
CA ILE A 75 -7.48 -19.85 8.05
C ILE A 75 -7.70 -21.33 8.36
N HIS A 76 -7.94 -21.68 9.63
CA HIS A 76 -8.24 -23.06 10.03
C HIS A 76 -9.48 -23.64 9.33
N GLN A 77 -10.51 -22.81 9.12
CA GLN A 77 -11.76 -23.20 8.47
C GLN A 77 -11.66 -23.24 6.93
N GLY A 78 -10.54 -22.79 6.36
CA GLY A 78 -10.39 -22.66 4.90
C GLY A 78 -11.30 -21.60 4.31
N ALA A 79 -11.56 -20.51 5.05
CA ALA A 79 -12.39 -19.40 4.59
C ALA A 79 -11.82 -18.74 3.33
N GLY A 80 -12.70 -18.12 2.55
CA GLY A 80 -12.31 -17.43 1.31
C GLY A 80 -11.47 -16.18 1.58
N GLU A 81 -10.75 -15.72 0.55
CA GLU A 81 -9.92 -14.50 0.61
C GLU A 81 -10.74 -13.28 1.05
N GLN A 82 -11.99 -13.17 0.58
CA GLN A 82 -12.86 -12.04 0.91
C GLN A 82 -13.15 -11.97 2.43
N ASP A 83 -13.41 -13.10 3.07
CA ASP A 83 -13.70 -13.15 4.51
C ASP A 83 -12.47 -12.77 5.32
N LEU A 84 -11.29 -13.27 4.92
CA LEU A 84 -10.01 -12.91 5.52
C LEU A 84 -9.73 -11.40 5.38
N ARG A 85 -9.98 -10.83 4.21
CA ARG A 85 -9.80 -9.40 3.94
C ARG A 85 -10.74 -8.55 4.79
N VAL A 86 -12.00 -8.95 4.93
CA VAL A 86 -12.97 -8.27 5.80
C VAL A 86 -12.53 -8.30 7.27
N ALA A 87 -12.12 -9.46 7.78
CA ALA A 87 -11.62 -9.60 9.15
C ALA A 87 -10.38 -8.72 9.40
N ALA A 88 -9.39 -8.76 8.51
CA ALA A 88 -8.18 -7.94 8.63
C ALA A 88 -8.49 -6.43 8.55
N ARG A 89 -9.40 -6.00 7.68
CA ARG A 89 -9.86 -4.60 7.62
C ARG A 89 -10.51 -4.18 8.94
N ARG A 90 -11.33 -5.03 9.53
CA ARG A 90 -11.94 -4.77 10.85
C ARG A 90 -10.89 -4.69 11.97
N ALA A 91 -9.83 -5.48 11.87
CA ALA A 91 -8.67 -5.43 12.77
C ALA A 91 -7.75 -4.22 12.53
N GLY A 92 -8.10 -3.30 11.62
CA GLY A 92 -7.36 -2.06 11.37
C GLY A 92 -6.33 -2.14 10.25
N MET A 93 -6.36 -3.16 9.40
CA MET A 93 -5.51 -3.20 8.21
C MET A 93 -5.87 -2.06 7.26
N PHE A 94 -4.86 -1.25 6.91
CA PHE A 94 -4.93 -0.30 5.81
C PHE A 94 -4.47 -0.97 4.53
N SER A 95 -5.13 -0.64 3.42
CA SER A 95 -4.63 -0.96 2.10
C SER A 95 -3.46 -0.10 1.69
N MET A 96 -2.70 -0.58 0.70
CA MET A 96 -1.62 0.18 0.07
C MET A 96 -2.09 1.55 -0.43
N ARG A 97 -3.34 1.68 -0.89
CA ARG A 97 -3.89 2.97 -1.36
C ARG A 97 -4.10 3.93 -0.20
N GLU A 98 -4.73 3.49 0.89
CA GLU A 98 -4.94 4.32 2.09
C GLU A 98 -3.61 4.69 2.75
N ASP A 99 -2.65 3.76 2.78
CA ASP A 99 -1.29 4.06 3.24
C ASP A 99 -0.63 5.10 2.32
N GLY A 100 -0.83 5.00 1.00
CA GLY A 100 -0.36 5.97 0.01
C GLY A 100 -0.96 7.37 0.16
N GLU A 101 -2.23 7.49 0.57
CA GLU A 101 -2.87 8.78 0.81
C GLU A 101 -2.16 9.60 1.88
N ARG A 102 -1.52 8.95 2.87
CA ARG A 102 -0.71 9.66 3.87
C ARG A 102 0.44 10.43 3.21
N TRP A 103 1.07 9.85 2.19
CA TRP A 103 2.16 10.49 1.46
C TRP A 103 1.64 11.61 0.55
N VAL A 104 0.47 11.43 -0.06
CA VAL A 104 -0.19 12.47 -0.84
C VAL A 104 -0.52 13.68 0.04
N ARG A 105 -1.14 13.46 1.20
CA ARG A 105 -1.46 14.53 2.17
C ARG A 105 -0.21 15.29 2.65
N SER A 106 0.93 14.60 2.79
CA SER A 106 2.20 15.24 3.13
C SER A 106 2.87 16.00 1.96
N GLY A 107 2.34 15.87 0.74
CA GLY A 107 2.96 16.40 -0.48
C GLY A 107 4.29 15.73 -0.84
N ALA A 108 4.50 14.48 -0.39
CA ALA A 108 5.69 13.70 -0.69
C ALA A 108 5.58 12.95 -2.02
N THR A 109 4.36 12.62 -2.46
CA THR A 109 4.06 12.00 -3.77
C THR A 109 2.78 12.62 -4.33
N ALA A 110 2.52 12.37 -5.60
CA ALA A 110 1.32 12.84 -6.30
C ALA A 110 0.21 11.76 -6.31
N PRO A 111 -1.08 12.13 -6.38
CA PRO A 111 -2.20 11.18 -6.46
C PRO A 111 -2.08 10.19 -7.62
N GLU A 112 -1.64 10.64 -8.79
CA GLU A 112 -1.48 9.81 -9.98
C GLU A 112 -0.41 8.72 -9.78
N GLU A 113 0.58 8.96 -8.94
CA GLU A 113 1.61 7.98 -8.62
C GLU A 113 1.03 6.85 -7.77
N ILE A 114 0.16 7.17 -6.81
CA ILE A 114 -0.55 6.15 -6.01
C ILE A 114 -1.46 5.32 -6.93
N LEU A 115 -2.22 5.96 -7.81
CA LEU A 115 -3.08 5.27 -8.77
C LEU A 115 -2.29 4.41 -9.77
N ARG A 116 -1.11 4.85 -10.19
CA ARG A 116 -0.22 4.06 -11.06
C ARG A 116 0.28 2.80 -10.35
N VAL A 117 0.63 2.92 -9.08
CA VAL A 117 1.23 1.82 -8.31
C VAL A 117 0.18 0.90 -7.68
N THR A 118 -1.07 1.32 -7.50
CA THR A 118 -2.14 0.53 -6.85
C THR A 118 -3.27 0.11 -7.81
N ARG A 119 -3.03 0.13 -9.12
CA ARG A 119 -4.06 -0.21 -10.14
C ARG A 119 -4.47 -1.69 -10.15
N ASP A 120 -3.58 -2.56 -9.66
CA ASP A 120 -3.74 -4.03 -9.62
C ASP A 120 -3.73 -4.57 -8.18
N ALA A 121 -4.39 -3.89 -7.23
CA ALA A 121 -4.43 -4.25 -5.81
C ALA A 121 -5.83 -4.04 -5.21
#